data_AF-A0A8T9DME2-F1
#
_entry.id   AF-A0A8T9DME2-F1
#
_cell.length_a   1.000
_cell.length_b   1.000
_cell.length_c   1.000
_cell.angle_alpha   90.00
_cell.angle_beta   90.00
_cell.angle_gamma   90.00
#
_symmetry.space_group_name_H-M   'P 1'
#
loop_
_entity.id
_entity.type
_entity.pdbx_description
1 polymer ?
#
loop_
_entity_poly.entity_id
_entity_poly.type
_entity_poly.pdbx_seq_one_letter_code
_entity_poly.pdbx_strand_id
1 'polypeptide(L)'
;MNHSLYKSLSVGRRRITGGFPGFLSDLRACRSEPRYPHVSRGGPARRFRAAPFQPDFFWVYSLRQAGAEKRTPVKASVGGGTGMNCYAFKGGSGTASRIVDYGHRSYTVGVFLQANFGSRQELTIAGVPLGEQLGDDNPMESYFRGGPTGAGSCIGIMATDTPLLPGQCKALARRVPLGLARTGTAGSHFSGDIFLAFSTANRDALNGRFPQGPATEQSYGHMDFIPWGRMDDFYTAVVQATEEAVPNALVANSDMIGRDGNRSPALPHAKVVAALKARGAVTG
;
A
#
# COMPACT_ATOMS: atom_id res chain seq x y z
N MET A 1 7.64 -9.74 36.46
CA MET A 1 6.43 -10.35 35.86
C MET A 1 6.34 -9.93 34.41
N ASN A 2 5.99 -10.86 33.51
CA ASN A 2 5.93 -10.63 32.07
C ASN A 2 4.78 -9.69 31.68
N HIS A 3 4.97 -8.89 30.62
CA HIS A 3 4.12 -8.81 29.42
C HIS A 3 4.41 -7.53 28.63
N SER A 4 5.06 -7.69 27.47
CA SER A 4 5.40 -6.61 26.54
C SER A 4 4.55 -6.69 25.26
N LEU A 5 4.78 -5.75 24.34
CA LEU A 5 4.59 -5.89 22.88
C LEU A 5 3.14 -6.01 22.31
N TYR A 6 2.64 -5.04 21.51
CA TYR A 6 1.40 -5.26 20.70
C TYR A 6 1.24 -4.75 19.23
N LYS A 7 1.42 -3.47 18.78
CA LYS A 7 1.00 -3.08 17.39
C LYS A 7 1.77 -3.84 16.29
N SER A 8 3.10 -3.85 16.36
CA SER A 8 4.02 -4.69 15.55
C SER A 8 3.71 -6.20 15.71
N LEU A 9 3.00 -6.61 16.76
CA LEU A 9 2.62 -7.99 17.03
C LEU A 9 1.20 -8.31 16.63
N SER A 10 0.54 -7.44 15.89
CA SER A 10 -0.45 -7.92 14.95
C SER A 10 0.20 -8.73 13.82
N VAL A 11 1.50 -8.54 13.52
CA VAL A 11 2.31 -9.46 12.70
C VAL A 11 2.62 -10.73 13.50
N GLY A 12 3.10 -10.60 14.73
CA GLY A 12 3.39 -11.72 15.64
C GLY A 12 2.18 -12.63 15.97
N ARG A 13 0.97 -12.07 16.11
CA ARG A 13 -0.29 -12.83 16.27
C ARG A 13 -0.95 -13.27 14.97
N ARG A 14 -0.52 -12.74 13.81
CA ARG A 14 -0.97 -13.18 12.48
C ARG A 14 0.14 -13.89 11.71
N ARG A 15 0.93 -14.73 12.41
CA ARG A 15 1.48 -15.92 11.76
C ARG A 15 0.32 -16.79 11.27
N ILE A 16 0.56 -17.53 10.20
CA ILE A 16 -0.45 -18.28 9.44
C ILE A 16 -1.08 -19.36 10.32
N THR A 17 -2.24 -19.07 10.91
CA THR A 17 -3.12 -20.05 11.56
C THR A 17 -4.51 -20.12 10.89
N GLY A 18 -4.74 -19.33 9.85
CA GLY A 18 -5.84 -19.50 8.91
C GLY A 18 -5.57 -20.64 7.92
N GLY A 19 -5.26 -21.83 8.44
CA GLY A 19 -5.19 -23.07 7.67
C GLY A 19 -6.44 -23.89 7.92
N PHE A 20 -6.98 -24.52 6.87
CA PHE A 20 -8.11 -25.45 7.00
C PHE A 20 -7.80 -26.56 8.03
N PRO A 21 -8.77 -26.96 8.88
CA PRO A 21 -8.59 -28.06 9.83
C PRO A 21 -8.59 -29.41 9.09
N GLY A 22 -7.44 -29.76 8.50
CA GLY A 22 -7.27 -31.03 7.78
C GLY A 22 -5.83 -31.39 7.39
N PHE A 23 -4.82 -30.59 7.76
CA PHE A 23 -3.43 -30.76 7.26
C PHE A 23 -2.36 -30.79 8.39
N LEU A 24 -2.77 -30.97 9.65
CA LEU A 24 -1.90 -30.82 10.83
C LEU A 24 -1.40 -32.14 11.45
N SER A 25 -1.55 -33.27 10.76
CA SER A 25 -1.01 -34.57 11.23
C SER A 25 0.46 -34.80 10.85
N ASP A 26 0.93 -34.31 9.69
CA ASP A 26 2.07 -34.94 8.99
C ASP A 26 3.40 -34.15 8.99
N LEU A 27 3.50 -33.01 9.70
CA LEU A 27 4.72 -32.18 9.72
C LEU A 27 5.39 -32.08 11.11
N ARG A 28 5.76 -33.25 11.66
CA ARG A 28 6.76 -33.38 12.75
C ARG A 28 8.16 -33.78 12.24
N ALA A 29 8.62 -33.18 11.15
CA ALA A 29 10.01 -33.33 10.69
C ALA A 29 10.50 -32.03 10.03
N CYS A 30 11.75 -31.65 10.33
CA CYS A 30 12.50 -30.44 9.93
C CYS A 30 12.34 -29.20 10.83
N ARG A 31 13.28 -29.05 11.78
CA ARG A 31 13.68 -27.77 12.37
C ARG A 31 14.97 -27.27 11.72
N SER A 32 14.95 -26.08 11.16
CA SER A 32 16.15 -25.25 10.94
C SER A 32 15.75 -23.77 10.92
N GLU A 33 16.13 -23.02 11.96
CA GLU A 33 15.88 -21.57 12.05
C GLU A 33 17.15 -20.77 11.71
N PRO A 34 17.07 -19.77 10.82
CA PRO A 34 18.02 -18.66 10.79
C PRO A 34 17.59 -17.57 11.78
N ARG A 35 18.50 -17.12 12.65
CA ARG A 35 18.27 -15.96 13.54
C ARG A 35 18.60 -14.66 12.80
N TYR A 36 17.80 -13.62 13.02
CA TYR A 36 18.14 -12.24 12.67
C TYR A 36 17.92 -11.32 13.90
N PRO A 37 18.65 -10.19 14.01
CA PRO A 37 18.87 -9.51 15.29
C PRO A 37 17.70 -8.62 15.75
N HIS A 38 17.69 -8.35 17.06
CA HIS A 38 16.72 -7.48 17.73
C HIS A 38 17.00 -5.98 17.51
N VAL A 39 15.93 -5.18 17.44
CA VAL A 39 15.96 -3.73 17.67
C VAL A 39 14.97 -3.42 18.80
N SER A 40 15.33 -2.52 19.72
CA SER A 40 14.60 -2.32 20.98
C SER A 40 14.22 -0.87 21.28
N ARG A 41 13.17 -0.74 22.11
CA ARG A 41 12.63 0.43 22.83
C ARG A 41 11.40 1.11 22.20
N GLY A 42 10.51 1.56 23.09
CA GLY A 42 9.26 2.24 22.76
C GLY A 42 8.71 3.02 23.97
N GLY A 43 7.80 3.95 23.71
CA GLY A 43 7.05 4.74 24.70
C GLY A 43 5.59 4.28 24.87
N PRO A 44 4.81 4.92 25.76
CA PRO A 44 3.57 4.35 26.33
C PRO A 44 2.31 4.47 25.44
N ALA A 45 1.41 3.47 25.52
CA ALA A 45 0.13 3.41 24.80
C ALA A 45 -0.92 2.50 25.50
N ARG A 46 -2.24 2.68 25.28
CA ARG A 46 -3.32 1.79 25.80
C ARG A 46 -4.65 1.70 25.00
N ARG A 47 -4.72 0.81 24.00
CA ARG A 47 -5.93 0.06 23.54
C ARG A 47 -7.16 0.76 22.88
N PHE A 48 -7.61 0.17 21.78
CA PHE A 48 -9.01 0.12 21.32
C PHE A 48 -9.43 -1.36 21.15
N ARG A 49 -10.73 -1.69 21.24
CA ARG A 49 -11.28 -2.97 20.73
C ARG A 49 -11.60 -2.79 19.24
N ALA A 50 -11.17 -3.74 18.40
CA ALA A 50 -11.49 -3.79 16.99
C ALA A 50 -12.30 -5.05 16.66
N ALA A 51 -13.23 -4.94 15.71
CA ALA A 51 -13.98 -6.07 15.15
C ALA A 51 -13.05 -7.04 14.38
N PRO A 52 -13.43 -8.33 14.20
CA PRO A 52 -12.59 -9.33 13.55
C PRO A 52 -12.29 -8.98 12.08
N PHE A 53 -11.03 -9.18 11.70
CA PHE A 53 -10.54 -9.04 10.33
C PHE A 53 -10.89 -10.29 9.52
N GLN A 54 -11.81 -10.18 8.56
CA GLN A 54 -12.16 -11.25 7.62
C GLN A 54 -11.31 -11.11 6.33
N PRO A 55 -10.43 -12.07 6.00
CA PRO A 55 -9.54 -11.98 4.83
C PRO A 55 -10.29 -12.09 3.49
N ASP A 56 -11.34 -12.90 3.45
CA ASP A 56 -11.94 -13.41 2.20
C ASP A 56 -12.67 -12.31 1.41
N PHE A 57 -13.17 -11.29 2.11
CA PHE A 57 -13.87 -10.15 1.51
C PHE A 57 -12.93 -9.17 0.77
N PHE A 58 -11.62 -9.22 1.01
CA PHE A 58 -10.65 -8.25 0.48
C PHE A 58 -10.00 -8.71 -0.84
N TRP A 59 -9.65 -10.00 -0.94
CA TRP A 59 -8.91 -10.54 -2.08
C TRP A 59 -9.76 -10.69 -3.36
N VAL A 60 -11.02 -11.09 -3.21
CA VAL A 60 -11.95 -11.23 -4.35
C VAL A 60 -12.35 -9.86 -4.91
N TYR A 61 -12.36 -8.81 -4.08
CA TYR A 61 -12.91 -7.50 -4.44
C TYR A 61 -11.99 -6.63 -5.30
N SER A 62 -10.67 -6.82 -5.21
CA SER A 62 -9.71 -6.08 -6.06
C SER A 62 -9.67 -6.67 -7.48
N LEU A 63 -9.58 -7.99 -7.61
CA LEU A 63 -9.40 -8.65 -8.92
C LEU A 63 -10.70 -8.85 -9.72
N ARG A 64 -11.89 -8.80 -9.10
CA ARG A 64 -13.17 -8.74 -9.85
C ARG A 64 -13.51 -7.35 -10.40
N GLN A 65 -12.86 -6.28 -9.94
CA GLN A 65 -13.18 -4.90 -10.35
C GLN A 65 -12.46 -4.44 -11.62
N ALA A 66 -11.49 -5.21 -12.14
CA ALA A 66 -10.86 -4.93 -13.44
C ALA A 66 -11.78 -5.15 -14.66
N GLY A 67 -13.07 -5.48 -14.46
CA GLY A 67 -14.02 -5.76 -15.54
C GLY A 67 -15.48 -5.41 -15.24
N ALA A 68 -15.75 -4.46 -14.34
CA ALA A 68 -17.12 -4.07 -13.99
C ALA A 68 -17.29 -2.55 -13.93
N GLU A 69 -18.30 -2.02 -14.62
CA GLU A 69 -18.64 -0.60 -14.61
C GLU A 69 -18.95 -0.07 -13.21
N LYS A 70 -18.41 1.13 -12.92
CA LYS A 70 -18.86 2.12 -11.92
C LYS A 70 -19.46 1.54 -10.63
N ARG A 71 -18.62 1.16 -9.66
CA ARG A 71 -19.03 1.06 -8.24
C ARG A 71 -18.09 1.80 -7.29
N THR A 72 -18.64 2.15 -6.14
CA THR A 72 -18.14 3.17 -5.21
C THR A 72 -16.72 2.91 -4.68
N PRO A 73 -15.90 3.96 -4.45
CA PRO A 73 -14.61 3.81 -3.79
C PRO A 73 -14.72 3.10 -2.44
N VAL A 74 -13.78 2.21 -2.15
CA VAL A 74 -13.65 1.55 -0.85
C VAL A 74 -13.44 2.62 0.22
N LYS A 75 -14.20 2.58 1.32
CA LYS A 75 -14.03 3.50 2.47
C LYS A 75 -12.58 3.44 2.97
N ALA A 76 -11.83 4.53 2.87
CA ALA A 76 -10.38 4.53 3.08
C ALA A 76 -9.94 4.15 4.50
N SER A 77 -10.74 4.43 5.53
CA SER A 77 -10.41 4.10 6.94
C SER A 77 -10.92 2.74 7.42
N VAL A 78 -10.91 1.69 6.58
CA VAL A 78 -11.25 0.31 7.02
C VAL A 78 -10.01 -0.57 7.24
N GLY A 79 -10.15 -1.60 8.08
CA GLY A 79 -9.13 -2.61 8.31
C GLY A 79 -7.81 -2.05 8.85
N GLY A 80 -6.74 -2.12 8.03
CA GLY A 80 -5.44 -1.55 8.41
C GLY A 80 -5.41 -0.03 8.38
N GLY A 81 -6.18 0.62 7.49
CA GLY A 81 -6.15 2.07 7.28
C GLY A 81 -6.82 2.91 8.39
N THR A 82 -7.65 2.29 9.25
CA THR A 82 -8.52 3.02 10.20
C THR A 82 -7.79 4.07 11.04
N GLY A 83 -6.67 3.71 11.67
CA GLY A 83 -5.93 4.61 12.57
C GLY A 83 -4.78 5.38 11.93
N MET A 84 -4.74 5.51 10.60
CA MET A 84 -3.58 6.07 9.88
C MET A 84 -3.70 7.58 9.61
N ASN A 85 -2.55 8.25 9.55
CA ASN A 85 -2.40 9.68 9.24
C ASN A 85 -1.38 9.88 8.11
N CYS A 86 -1.72 10.68 7.11
CA CYS A 86 -0.83 10.97 5.98
C CYS A 86 -0.75 12.49 5.78
N TYR A 87 0.45 13.04 5.63
CA TYR A 87 0.71 14.50 5.63
C TYR A 87 0.05 15.23 6.82
N ALA A 88 0.13 14.59 7.99
CA ALA A 88 -0.57 14.93 9.24
C ALA A 88 -2.13 14.96 9.18
N PHE A 89 -2.75 14.77 8.02
CA PHE A 89 -4.20 14.62 7.85
C PHE A 89 -4.64 13.18 8.09
N LYS A 90 -5.95 12.94 8.14
CA LYS A 90 -6.52 11.59 8.16
C LYS A 90 -6.15 10.84 6.88
N GLY A 91 -5.25 9.88 7.03
CA GLY A 91 -4.84 8.95 5.98
C GLY A 91 -5.61 7.63 6.07
N GLY A 92 -5.13 6.61 5.38
CA GLY A 92 -5.79 5.31 5.35
C GLY A 92 -5.41 4.53 4.10
N SER A 93 -6.39 3.91 3.47
CA SER A 93 -6.25 3.16 2.23
C SER A 93 -6.61 4.02 1.03
N GLY A 94 -5.69 4.10 0.06
CA GLY A 94 -5.95 4.72 -1.25
C GLY A 94 -5.59 3.77 -2.38
N THR A 95 -6.18 4.00 -3.54
CA THR A 95 -5.94 3.18 -4.73
C THR A 95 -6.15 4.00 -6.00
N ALA A 96 -5.45 3.63 -7.05
CA ALA A 96 -5.64 4.12 -8.40
C ALA A 96 -5.14 3.05 -9.40
N SER A 97 -5.45 3.21 -10.68
CA SER A 97 -4.95 2.31 -11.72
C SER A 97 -4.66 3.06 -13.02
N ARG A 98 -3.88 2.43 -13.90
CA ARG A 98 -3.61 2.89 -15.26
C ARG A 98 -3.77 1.72 -16.22
N ILE A 99 -4.22 2.02 -17.43
CA ILE A 99 -4.16 1.10 -18.56
C ILE A 99 -2.88 1.39 -19.34
N VAL A 100 -2.20 0.34 -19.79
CA VAL A 100 -0.98 0.39 -20.61
C VAL A 100 -1.18 -0.51 -21.82
N ASP A 101 -1.12 0.06 -23.02
CA ASP A 101 -1.26 -0.68 -24.26
C ASP A 101 0.08 -1.28 -24.70
N TYR A 102 0.03 -2.52 -25.18
CA TYR A 102 1.19 -3.23 -25.71
C TYR A 102 0.77 -4.12 -26.88
N GLY A 103 1.11 -3.70 -28.10
CA GLY A 103 0.67 -4.36 -29.33
C GLY A 103 -0.84 -4.24 -29.51
N HIS A 104 -1.54 -5.39 -29.54
CA HIS A 104 -3.00 -5.49 -29.67
C HIS A 104 -3.71 -5.72 -28.32
N ARG A 105 -2.99 -5.62 -27.19
CA ARG A 105 -3.53 -5.88 -25.84
C ARG A 105 -3.38 -4.65 -24.96
N SER A 106 -4.38 -4.42 -24.12
CA SER A 106 -4.34 -3.45 -23.04
C SER A 106 -4.15 -4.19 -21.72
N TYR A 107 -3.28 -3.68 -20.87
CA TYR A 107 -2.97 -4.24 -19.56
C TYR A 107 -3.29 -3.25 -18.44
N THR A 108 -3.72 -3.74 -17.28
CA THR A 108 -4.01 -2.96 -16.09
C THR A 108 -2.82 -2.95 -15.13
N VAL A 109 -2.43 -1.77 -14.66
CA VAL A 109 -1.50 -1.58 -13.53
C VAL A 109 -2.27 -0.91 -12.40
N GLY A 110 -2.62 -1.68 -11.37
CA GLY A 110 -3.29 -1.20 -10.16
C GLY A 110 -2.31 -0.97 -9.00
N VAL A 111 -2.50 0.12 -8.27
CA VAL A 111 -1.78 0.44 -7.03
C VAL A 111 -2.77 0.53 -5.87
N PHE A 112 -2.41 -0.08 -4.74
CA PHE A 112 -3.07 0.10 -3.45
C PHE A 112 -2.03 0.54 -2.42
N LEU A 113 -2.31 1.61 -1.68
CA LEU A 113 -1.45 2.14 -0.61
C LEU A 113 -2.19 2.12 0.72
N GLN A 114 -1.51 1.70 1.79
CA GLN A 114 -1.85 2.07 3.16
C GLN A 114 -0.96 3.24 3.57
N ALA A 115 -1.46 4.46 3.38
CA ALA A 115 -0.73 5.70 3.56
C ALA A 115 -0.77 6.16 5.03
N ASN A 116 0.38 6.10 5.70
CA ASN A 116 0.58 6.57 7.07
C ASN A 116 1.92 7.33 7.21
N PHE A 117 2.21 8.33 6.36
CA PHE A 117 3.54 8.97 6.25
C PHE A 117 3.46 10.47 5.91
N GLY A 118 4.59 11.18 6.00
CA GLY A 118 4.76 12.57 5.51
C GLY A 118 4.33 13.65 6.51
N SER A 119 5.09 14.77 6.54
CA SER A 119 4.74 15.96 7.33
C SER A 119 3.77 16.87 6.56
N ARG A 120 3.05 17.78 7.22
CA ARG A 120 2.10 18.67 6.51
C ARG A 120 2.79 19.50 5.44
N GLN A 121 3.97 20.00 5.79
CA GLN A 121 4.79 20.90 4.99
C GLN A 121 5.22 20.28 3.65
N GLU A 122 5.37 18.95 3.59
CA GLU A 122 5.71 18.20 2.37
C GLU A 122 4.55 18.10 1.36
N LEU A 123 3.28 18.26 1.77
CA LEU A 123 2.13 17.88 0.94
C LEU A 123 2.10 18.63 -0.39
N THR A 124 2.26 17.88 -1.47
CA THR A 124 2.14 18.36 -2.85
C THR A 124 1.06 17.56 -3.56
N ILE A 125 0.17 18.23 -4.31
CA ILE A 125 -0.85 17.60 -5.16
C ILE A 125 -0.81 18.25 -6.53
N ALA A 126 -0.70 17.46 -7.61
CA ALA A 126 -0.59 17.95 -8.98
C ALA A 126 0.50 19.03 -9.17
N GLY A 127 1.65 18.86 -8.50
CA GLY A 127 2.76 19.82 -8.51
C GLY A 127 2.55 21.09 -7.67
N VAL A 128 1.39 21.28 -7.04
CA VAL A 128 1.11 22.42 -6.17
C VAL A 128 1.49 22.08 -4.72
N PRO A 129 2.44 22.80 -4.09
CA PRO A 129 2.73 22.65 -2.67
C PRO A 129 1.60 23.29 -1.84
N LEU A 130 1.06 22.51 -0.91
CA LEU A 130 -0.11 22.86 -0.10
C LEU A 130 0.22 23.07 1.39
N GLY A 131 1.43 22.70 1.83
CA GLY A 131 1.80 22.65 3.24
C GLY A 131 1.54 23.94 4.03
N GLU A 132 1.92 25.10 3.47
CA GLU A 132 1.68 26.42 4.10
C GLU A 132 0.19 26.79 4.10
N GLN A 133 -0.48 26.63 2.95
CA GLN A 133 -1.90 26.99 2.76
C GLN A 133 -2.87 26.14 3.61
N LEU A 134 -2.39 24.98 4.08
CA LEU A 134 -3.12 24.02 4.89
C LEU A 134 -2.56 23.90 6.33
N GLY A 135 -1.68 24.82 6.76
CA GLY A 135 -1.05 24.78 8.09
C GLY A 135 -2.02 24.86 9.27
N ASP A 136 -3.21 25.42 9.04
CA ASP A 136 -4.30 25.48 10.03
C ASP A 136 -4.73 24.08 10.53
N ASP A 137 -5.22 24.03 11.77
CA ASP A 137 -5.64 22.81 12.48
C ASP A 137 -4.70 21.60 12.28
N ASN A 138 -3.48 21.73 12.79
CA ASN A 138 -2.47 20.67 12.76
C ASN A 138 -2.23 20.07 14.17
N PRO A 139 -3.18 19.31 14.76
CA PRO A 139 -3.00 18.72 16.09
C PRO A 139 -1.84 17.71 16.11
N MET A 140 -1.49 17.12 14.97
CA MET A 140 -0.41 16.15 14.83
C MET A 140 0.99 16.76 14.98
N GLU A 141 1.20 18.03 14.62
CA GLU A 141 2.44 18.75 14.92
C GLU A 141 2.69 18.83 16.43
N SER A 142 1.63 19.08 17.21
CA SER A 142 1.71 19.09 18.67
C SER A 142 1.90 17.70 19.30
N TYR A 143 1.59 16.62 18.57
CA TYR A 143 1.80 15.24 19.01
C TYR A 143 3.28 14.82 18.88
N PHE A 144 3.99 15.33 17.87
CA PHE A 144 5.42 15.09 17.66
C PHE A 144 6.34 16.06 18.45
N ARG A 145 5.88 16.68 19.55
CA ARG A 145 6.69 17.60 20.38
C ARG A 145 8.06 16.99 20.76
N GLY A 146 9.12 17.47 20.10
CA GLY A 146 10.51 17.02 20.30
C GLY A 146 10.99 15.86 19.41
N GLY A 147 10.14 15.33 18.52
CA GLY A 147 10.48 14.32 17.52
C GLY A 147 10.40 14.87 16.08
N PRO A 148 11.09 14.25 15.11
CA PRO A 148 11.02 14.67 13.72
C PRO A 148 9.63 14.39 13.12
N THR A 149 9.12 15.36 12.37
CA THR A 149 7.85 15.24 11.63
C THR A 149 7.99 14.25 10.46
N GLY A 150 6.84 13.82 9.92
CA GLY A 150 6.80 12.90 8.77
C GLY A 150 7.18 11.44 9.06
N ALA A 151 7.46 11.08 10.32
CA ALA A 151 7.59 9.69 10.76
C ALA A 151 6.32 8.87 10.47
N GLY A 152 6.47 7.59 10.12
CA GLY A 152 5.33 6.82 9.62
C GLY A 152 5.64 5.47 8.96
N SER A 153 4.87 5.15 7.93
CA SER A 153 5.03 3.99 7.05
C SER A 153 4.07 4.07 5.86
N CYS A 154 4.53 3.69 4.66
CA CYS A 154 3.67 3.36 3.54
C CYS A 154 3.81 1.87 3.17
N ILE A 155 2.70 1.12 3.18
CA ILE A 155 2.65 -0.23 2.61
C ILE A 155 1.98 -0.15 1.24
N GLY A 156 2.70 -0.45 0.16
CA GLY A 156 2.18 -0.43 -1.20
C GLY A 156 2.10 -1.81 -1.85
N ILE A 157 0.98 -2.10 -2.50
CA ILE A 157 0.74 -3.31 -3.28
C ILE A 157 0.47 -2.92 -4.73
N MET A 158 1.23 -3.50 -5.66
CA MET A 158 1.07 -3.32 -7.11
C MET A 158 0.56 -4.63 -7.69
N ALA A 159 -0.58 -4.57 -8.39
CA ALA A 159 -1.18 -5.72 -9.06
C ALA A 159 -1.29 -5.43 -10.55
N THR A 160 -0.99 -6.43 -11.38
CA THR A 160 -1.13 -6.29 -12.84
C THR A 160 -1.52 -7.62 -13.50
N ASP A 161 -2.14 -7.54 -14.67
CA ASP A 161 -2.41 -8.64 -15.61
C ASP A 161 -1.32 -8.75 -16.69
N THR A 162 -0.31 -7.87 -16.66
CA THR A 162 0.85 -7.90 -17.58
C THR A 162 1.69 -9.17 -17.33
N PRO A 163 2.09 -9.91 -18.38
CA PRO A 163 3.00 -11.05 -18.24
C PRO A 163 4.39 -10.55 -17.81
N LEU A 164 4.79 -10.88 -16.57
CA LEU A 164 6.02 -10.39 -15.95
C LEU A 164 6.74 -11.49 -15.16
N LEU A 165 8.07 -11.44 -15.20
CA LEU A 165 8.97 -12.25 -14.38
C LEU A 165 9.11 -11.64 -12.96
N PRO A 166 9.48 -12.42 -11.93
CA PRO A 166 9.67 -11.91 -10.56
C PRO A 166 10.64 -10.73 -10.45
N GLY A 167 11.69 -10.70 -11.28
CA GLY A 167 12.63 -9.58 -11.36
C GLY A 167 11.99 -8.29 -11.89
N GLN A 168 11.02 -8.39 -12.81
CA GLN A 168 10.27 -7.26 -13.35
C GLN A 168 9.23 -6.75 -12.35
N CYS A 169 8.56 -7.64 -11.61
CA CYS A 169 7.76 -7.25 -10.45
C CYS A 169 8.60 -6.47 -9.43
N LYS A 170 9.82 -6.94 -9.09
CA LYS A 170 10.77 -6.18 -8.25
C LYS A 170 11.21 -4.84 -8.89
N ALA A 171 11.18 -4.71 -10.21
CA ALA A 171 11.42 -3.43 -10.89
C ALA A 171 10.21 -2.48 -10.76
N LEU A 172 8.97 -2.96 -10.93
CA LEU A 172 7.74 -2.20 -10.67
C LEU A 172 7.69 -1.68 -9.22
N ALA A 173 7.96 -2.55 -8.23
CA ALA A 173 7.94 -2.17 -6.82
C ALA A 173 8.95 -1.05 -6.48
N ARG A 174 10.07 -0.96 -7.20
CA ARG A 174 11.07 0.12 -7.08
C ARG A 174 10.63 1.46 -7.71
N ARG A 175 9.43 1.55 -8.31
CA ARG A 175 8.88 2.80 -8.86
C ARG A 175 7.96 3.53 -7.89
N VAL A 176 7.42 2.84 -6.87
CA VAL A 176 6.54 3.47 -5.87
C VAL A 176 7.20 4.69 -5.19
N PRO A 177 8.48 4.67 -4.76
CA PRO A 177 9.12 5.85 -4.18
C PRO A 177 9.10 7.09 -5.09
N LEU A 178 9.14 6.91 -6.41
CA LEU A 178 9.08 8.03 -7.36
C LEU A 178 7.69 8.67 -7.42
N GLY A 179 6.62 7.89 -7.22
CA GLY A 179 5.25 8.40 -7.10
C GLY A 179 5.01 9.11 -5.76
N LEU A 180 5.54 8.55 -4.66
CA LEU A 180 5.47 9.19 -3.33
C LEU A 180 6.27 10.50 -3.29
N ALA A 181 7.41 10.56 -3.98
CA ALA A 181 8.21 11.78 -4.10
C ALA A 181 7.45 12.90 -4.84
N ARG A 182 6.58 12.58 -5.80
CA ARG A 182 5.72 13.57 -6.47
C ARG A 182 4.63 14.17 -5.58
N THR A 183 4.21 13.45 -4.53
CA THR A 183 3.38 14.03 -3.46
C THR A 183 4.19 14.74 -2.39
N GLY A 184 5.51 14.86 -2.59
CA GLY A 184 6.43 15.76 -1.89
C GLY A 184 7.17 15.17 -0.70
N THR A 185 6.96 13.88 -0.35
CA THR A 185 7.75 13.28 0.74
C THR A 185 9.13 12.86 0.28
N ALA A 186 10.14 13.08 1.14
CA ALA A 186 11.50 12.58 0.93
C ALA A 186 11.72 11.15 1.45
N GLY A 187 10.72 10.54 2.10
CA GLY A 187 10.88 9.28 2.82
C GLY A 187 11.66 9.48 4.12
N SER A 188 10.98 9.97 5.16
CA SER A 188 11.59 10.22 6.48
C SER A 188 12.34 9.00 6.99
N HIS A 189 13.47 9.20 7.71
CA HIS A 189 14.23 8.12 8.33
C HIS A 189 13.38 7.22 9.26
N PHE A 190 12.28 7.78 9.77
CA PHE A 190 11.31 7.10 10.64
C PHE A 190 10.07 6.60 9.86
N SER A 191 10.14 6.50 8.53
CA SER A 191 9.10 5.90 7.68
C SER A 191 9.45 4.47 7.30
N GLY A 192 8.61 3.52 7.74
CA GLY A 192 8.74 2.10 7.41
C GLY A 192 8.09 1.75 6.08
N ASP A 193 8.71 2.12 4.96
CA ASP A 193 8.10 2.00 3.62
C ASP A 193 8.43 0.65 2.95
N ILE A 194 7.38 -0.10 2.56
CA ILE A 194 7.50 -1.48 2.05
C ILE A 194 6.57 -1.68 0.86
N PHE A 195 7.11 -2.23 -0.24
CA PHE A 195 6.40 -2.38 -1.51
C PHE A 195 6.46 -3.81 -2.04
N LEU A 196 5.30 -4.36 -2.47
CA LEU A 196 5.19 -5.68 -3.09
C LEU A 196 4.44 -5.54 -4.43
N ALA A 197 5.03 -6.07 -5.51
CA ALA A 197 4.37 -6.16 -6.80
C ALA A 197 4.17 -7.62 -7.22
N PHE A 198 3.04 -7.91 -7.87
CA PHE A 198 2.77 -9.23 -8.47
C PHE A 198 2.03 -9.10 -9.80
N SER A 199 2.23 -10.12 -10.65
CA SER A 199 1.43 -10.33 -11.86
C SER A 199 0.39 -11.43 -11.62
N THR A 200 -0.74 -11.33 -12.31
CA THR A 200 -1.83 -12.33 -12.34
C THR A 200 -1.90 -13.11 -13.66
N ALA A 201 -0.95 -12.85 -14.57
CA ALA A 201 -0.67 -13.65 -15.77
C ALA A 201 0.06 -14.95 -15.43
N ASN A 202 0.39 -15.76 -16.44
CA ASN A 202 1.22 -16.97 -16.30
C ASN A 202 0.70 -17.98 -15.24
N ARG A 203 -0.62 -18.01 -14.98
CA ARG A 203 -1.23 -18.74 -13.85
C ARG A 203 -0.89 -20.23 -13.84
N ASP A 204 -0.94 -20.85 -15.01
CA ASP A 204 -0.69 -22.30 -15.15
C ASP A 204 0.80 -22.62 -15.25
N ALA A 205 1.65 -21.64 -15.58
CA ALA A 205 3.09 -21.83 -15.74
C ALA A 205 3.87 -21.87 -14.42
N LEU A 206 3.32 -21.27 -13.35
CA LEU A 206 3.90 -21.27 -12.00
C LEU A 206 3.11 -22.16 -11.02
N ASN A 207 2.53 -23.25 -11.53
CA ASN A 207 1.76 -24.18 -10.71
C ASN A 207 2.69 -25.07 -9.85
N GLY A 208 2.26 -25.36 -8.61
CA GLY A 208 3.03 -26.18 -7.65
C GLY A 208 2.73 -27.68 -7.70
N ARG A 209 2.32 -28.22 -8.85
CA ARG A 209 1.97 -29.65 -8.96
C ARG A 209 3.23 -30.49 -9.15
N PHE A 210 3.25 -31.68 -8.53
CA PHE A 210 4.29 -32.67 -8.83
C PHE A 210 4.15 -33.17 -10.28
N PRO A 211 5.21 -33.12 -11.11
CA PRO A 211 5.20 -33.68 -12.45
C PRO A 211 4.78 -35.17 -12.43
N GLN A 212 4.05 -35.59 -13.46
CA GLN A 212 3.60 -36.97 -13.62
C GLN A 212 4.38 -37.62 -14.77
N GLY A 213 4.91 -38.81 -14.53
CA GLY A 213 5.75 -39.52 -15.52
C GLY A 213 7.21 -39.04 -15.58
N PRO A 214 8.01 -39.60 -16.49
CA PRO A 214 9.41 -39.21 -16.68
C PRO A 214 9.53 -37.81 -17.31
N ALA A 215 10.68 -37.16 -17.08
CA ALA A 215 11.01 -35.89 -17.74
C ALA A 215 11.13 -36.08 -19.26
N THR A 216 10.55 -35.14 -20.02
CA THR A 216 10.52 -35.12 -21.49
C THR A 216 10.60 -33.68 -21.98
N GLU A 217 10.88 -33.46 -23.27
CA GLU A 217 10.87 -32.11 -23.87
C GLU A 217 9.51 -31.40 -23.71
N GLN A 218 8.41 -32.16 -23.66
CA GLN A 218 7.06 -31.63 -23.42
C GLN A 218 6.82 -31.23 -21.94
N SER A 219 7.73 -31.57 -21.01
CA SER A 219 7.61 -31.25 -19.59
C SER A 219 8.19 -29.88 -19.20
N TYR A 220 8.83 -29.15 -20.13
CA TYR A 220 9.31 -27.79 -19.87
C TYR A 220 8.15 -26.80 -19.70
N GLY A 221 8.19 -26.02 -18.62
CA GLY A 221 7.27 -24.90 -18.38
C GLY A 221 7.59 -23.71 -19.30
N HIS A 222 6.55 -23.07 -19.84
CA HIS A 222 6.66 -21.92 -20.72
C HIS A 222 5.95 -20.70 -20.10
N MET A 223 6.53 -19.50 -20.24
CA MET A 223 5.98 -18.25 -19.70
C MET A 223 6.12 -17.13 -20.72
N ASP A 224 5.06 -16.34 -20.87
CA ASP A 224 5.15 -15.05 -21.55
C ASP A 224 5.79 -14.01 -20.61
N PHE A 225 6.52 -13.05 -21.17
CA PHE A 225 6.94 -11.86 -20.45
C PHE A 225 7.14 -10.66 -21.39
N ILE A 226 6.82 -9.45 -20.92
CA ILE A 226 7.18 -8.22 -21.64
C ILE A 226 8.72 -8.12 -21.74
N PRO A 227 9.32 -7.90 -22.91
CA PRO A 227 10.77 -7.71 -23.03
C PRO A 227 11.27 -6.55 -22.17
N TRP A 228 12.43 -6.70 -21.51
CA TRP A 228 12.96 -5.70 -20.57
C TRP A 228 13.06 -4.28 -21.14
N GLY A 229 13.40 -4.12 -22.42
CA GLY A 229 13.44 -2.83 -23.13
C GLY A 229 12.08 -2.23 -23.51
N ARG A 230 10.97 -2.79 -23.00
CA ARG A 230 9.59 -2.31 -23.20
C ARG A 230 8.84 -2.10 -21.86
N MET A 231 9.58 -1.97 -20.76
CA MET A 231 9.01 -1.86 -19.41
C MET A 231 8.66 -0.43 -18.97
N ASP A 232 9.07 0.61 -19.71
CA ASP A 232 9.05 1.98 -19.22
C ASP A 232 7.65 2.59 -19.10
N ASP A 233 6.70 2.19 -19.96
CA ASP A 233 5.30 2.59 -19.84
C ASP A 233 4.65 1.98 -18.58
N PHE A 234 4.98 0.73 -18.24
CA PHE A 234 4.56 0.07 -17.00
C PHE A 234 5.21 0.71 -15.76
N TYR A 235 6.46 1.18 -15.86
CA TYR A 235 7.07 1.96 -14.79
C TYR A 235 6.36 3.29 -14.58
N THR A 236 6.07 4.01 -15.68
CA THR A 236 5.33 5.28 -15.67
C THR A 236 3.93 5.10 -15.08
N ALA A 237 3.24 4.03 -15.44
CA ALA A 237 1.94 3.65 -14.90
C ALA A 237 1.98 3.45 -13.37
N VAL A 238 2.98 2.75 -12.82
CA VAL A 238 3.15 2.61 -11.36
C VAL A 238 3.41 3.97 -10.70
N VAL A 239 4.23 4.84 -11.28
CA VAL A 239 4.50 6.18 -10.73
C VAL A 239 3.22 7.00 -10.65
N GLN A 240 2.47 7.10 -11.75
CA GLN A 240 1.23 7.88 -11.83
C GLN A 240 0.12 7.31 -10.92
N ALA A 241 -0.07 5.99 -10.90
CA ALA A 241 -1.06 5.36 -10.03
C ALA A 241 -0.67 5.47 -8.54
N THR A 242 0.63 5.50 -8.20
CA THR A 242 1.07 5.80 -6.84
C THR A 242 0.79 7.25 -6.47
N GLU A 243 1.15 8.20 -7.34
CA GLU A 243 0.94 9.64 -7.19
C GLU A 243 -0.55 9.99 -6.98
N GLU A 244 -1.47 9.26 -7.62
CA GLU A 244 -2.92 9.43 -7.44
C GLU A 244 -3.49 8.65 -6.24
N ALA A 245 -2.94 7.47 -5.92
CA ALA A 245 -3.41 6.68 -4.78
C ALA A 245 -3.21 7.41 -3.43
N VAL A 246 -2.22 8.28 -3.31
CA VAL A 246 -1.98 9.11 -2.11
C VAL A 246 -3.10 10.14 -1.86
N PRO A 247 -3.44 11.09 -2.77
CA PRO A 247 -4.56 11.99 -2.58
C PRO A 247 -5.89 11.22 -2.49
N ASN A 248 -6.07 10.09 -3.19
CA ASN A 248 -7.23 9.22 -3.00
C ASN A 248 -7.32 8.68 -1.55
N ALA A 249 -6.19 8.41 -0.88
CA ALA A 249 -6.13 8.05 0.55
C ALA A 249 -6.43 9.23 1.49
N LEU A 250 -6.34 10.48 1.03
CA LEU A 250 -6.66 11.67 1.82
C LEU A 250 -8.12 12.11 1.64
N VAL A 251 -8.61 12.20 0.39
CA VAL A 251 -9.96 12.72 0.10
C VAL A 251 -11.10 11.77 0.47
N ALA A 252 -10.82 10.46 0.54
CA ALA A 252 -11.81 9.44 0.90
C ALA A 252 -11.99 9.26 2.43
N ASN A 253 -11.48 10.20 3.23
CA ASN A 253 -11.50 10.17 4.69
C ASN A 253 -12.23 11.36 5.31
N SER A 254 -12.60 11.19 6.57
CA SER A 254 -13.31 12.18 7.39
C SER A 254 -12.63 12.32 8.75
N ASP A 255 -12.92 13.39 9.47
CA ASP A 255 -12.38 13.64 10.82
C ASP A 255 -12.53 12.42 11.73
N MET A 256 -11.49 12.13 12.50
CA MET A 256 -11.50 11.05 13.47
C MET A 256 -10.99 11.53 14.83
N ILE A 257 -11.80 11.30 15.87
CA ILE A 257 -11.32 11.33 17.24
C ILE A 257 -10.79 9.94 17.58
N GLY A 258 -9.47 9.85 17.72
CA GLY A 258 -8.75 8.67 18.14
C GLY A 258 -8.68 8.54 19.66
N ARG A 259 -7.67 7.81 20.14
CA ARG A 259 -7.54 7.48 21.56
C ARG A 259 -7.18 8.71 22.38
N ASP A 260 -7.60 8.74 23.64
CA ASP A 260 -7.27 9.83 24.58
C ASP A 260 -7.65 11.23 24.05
N GLY A 261 -8.65 11.32 23.16
CA GLY A 261 -9.07 12.58 22.52
C GLY A 261 -8.21 13.07 21.34
N ASN A 262 -7.18 12.32 20.92
CA ASN A 262 -6.32 12.71 19.81
C ASN A 262 -7.12 12.89 18.51
N ARG A 263 -7.19 14.11 17.96
CA ARG A 263 -7.88 14.42 16.69
C ARG A 263 -6.96 14.15 15.48
N SER A 264 -7.56 13.58 14.44
CA SER A 264 -7.01 13.47 13.09
C SER A 264 -7.99 14.16 12.13
N PRO A 265 -7.67 15.37 11.62
CA PRO A 265 -8.58 16.13 10.75
C PRO A 265 -8.54 15.58 9.32
N ALA A 266 -9.67 15.62 8.61
CA ALA A 266 -9.74 15.34 7.19
C ALA A 266 -9.00 16.41 6.36
N LEU A 267 -8.69 16.08 5.11
CA LEU A 267 -8.18 17.05 4.16
C LEU A 267 -9.29 18.07 3.83
N PRO A 268 -9.07 19.40 3.98
CA PRO A 268 -10.11 20.39 3.74
C PRO A 268 -10.32 20.62 2.23
N HIS A 269 -11.17 19.80 1.60
CA HIS A 269 -11.35 19.73 0.15
C HIS A 269 -11.55 21.09 -0.52
N ALA A 270 -12.34 21.99 0.06
CA ALA A 270 -12.59 23.32 -0.50
C ALA A 270 -11.31 24.17 -0.58
N LYS A 271 -10.44 24.14 0.44
CA LYS A 271 -9.14 24.83 0.42
C LYS A 271 -8.22 24.23 -0.64
N VAL A 272 -8.18 22.90 -0.77
CA VAL A 272 -7.37 22.20 -1.78
C VAL A 272 -7.82 22.57 -3.20
N VAL A 273 -9.12 22.52 -3.49
CA VAL A 273 -9.65 22.89 -4.81
C VAL A 273 -9.37 24.37 -5.12
N ALA A 274 -9.51 25.28 -4.15
CA ALA A 274 -9.16 26.68 -4.33
C ALA A 274 -7.66 26.87 -4.63
N ALA A 275 -6.77 26.18 -3.91
CA ALA A 275 -5.33 26.22 -4.12
C ALA A 275 -4.91 25.69 -5.50
N LEU A 276 -5.51 24.57 -5.94
CA LEU A 276 -5.27 24.00 -7.26
C LEU A 276 -5.77 24.91 -8.39
N LYS A 277 -6.97 25.49 -8.26
CA LYS A 277 -7.51 26.47 -9.22
C LYS A 277 -6.66 27.74 -9.29
N ALA A 278 -6.21 28.28 -8.15
CA ALA A 278 -5.34 29.46 -8.10
C ALA A 278 -3.96 29.26 -8.76
N ARG A 279 -3.54 28.00 -8.95
CA ARG A 279 -2.30 27.62 -9.65
C ARG A 279 -2.53 27.08 -11.07
N GLY A 280 -3.77 27.08 -11.57
CA GLY A 280 -4.12 26.55 -12.88
C GLY A 280 -4.02 25.03 -13.03
N ALA A 281 -3.86 24.29 -11.93
CA ALA A 281 -3.69 22.83 -11.94
C ALA A 281 -5.01 22.05 -12.18
N VAL A 282 -6.16 22.71 -11.99
CA VAL A 282 -7.50 22.18 -12.26
C VAL A 282 -8.34 23.29 -12.90
N THR A 283 -9.00 22.99 -14.02
CA THR A 283 -9.92 23.92 -14.70
C THR A 283 -11.27 24.02 -13.99
N GLY A 284 -12.03 25.07 -14.32
CA GLY A 284 -13.26 25.52 -13.64
C GLY A 284 -14.36 24.46 -13.54
#